data_AF-A0A9N8ZJZ0-F1
#
_entry.id   AF-A0A9N8ZJZ0-F1
#
_cell.length_a   1.000
_cell.length_b   1.000
_cell.length_c   1.000
_cell.angle_alpha   90.00
_cell.angle_beta   90.00
_cell.angle_gamma   90.00
#
_symmetry.space_group_name_H-M   'P 1'
#
loop_
_entity.id
_entity.type
_entity.pdbx_description
1 polymer ?
#
loop_
_entity_poly.entity_id
_entity_poly.type
_entity_poly.pdbx_seq_one_letter_code
_entity_poly.pdbx_strand_id
1 'polypeptide(L)'
;MLADLQQQNVPSSGHVELGEFVTSVAIKMYKMWTGNDSNVCPVRNEEFKKFCIEILNLTNLSPVTVFVALKYLERYMKCYAAIDFGIERLFLISLLIADRYVNDTFFSIKRWALNTELPPEEINRMQVMILNNLNYDIYINGNDYLEWINQLSEHIKAEEKLYTDPPKYLKTIMDDIENQRSLISMKIKTQVHFIKLPSGIIHRYTPEVQLPSGIVYRYSPEYK
;
A
#
# COMPACT_ATOMS: atom_id res chain seq x y z
N MET A 1 -6.37 -4.55 -11.79
CA MET A 1 -6.32 -5.69 -10.85
C MET A 1 -6.76 -5.26 -9.47
N LEU A 2 -6.00 -4.37 -8.77
CA LEU A 2 -6.35 -3.90 -7.42
C LEU A 2 -7.58 -2.96 -7.42
N ALA A 3 -7.71 -2.05 -8.38
CA ALA A 3 -8.91 -1.22 -8.55
C ALA A 3 -10.19 -2.06 -8.65
N ASP A 4 -10.17 -3.09 -9.51
CA ASP A 4 -11.28 -4.03 -9.67
C ASP A 4 -11.41 -5.05 -8.51
N LEU A 5 -10.60 -4.98 -7.44
CA LEU A 5 -10.92 -5.67 -6.17
C LEU A 5 -11.89 -4.85 -5.32
N GLN A 6 -11.85 -3.51 -5.42
CA GLN A 6 -12.70 -2.64 -4.62
C GLN A 6 -14.18 -2.72 -5.00
N GLN A 7 -14.45 -2.98 -6.28
CA GLN A 7 -15.82 -3.01 -6.81
C GLN A 7 -16.56 -4.33 -6.51
N GLN A 8 -15.87 -5.35 -6.02
CA GLN A 8 -16.41 -6.72 -5.93
C GLN A 8 -16.76 -7.17 -4.51
N ASN A 9 -16.64 -6.33 -3.47
CA ASN A 9 -16.96 -6.77 -2.11
C ASN A 9 -17.37 -5.68 -1.12
N VAL A 10 -18.29 -6.07 -0.23
CA VAL A 10 -18.57 -5.35 1.02
C VAL A 10 -17.52 -5.79 2.04
N PRO A 11 -16.74 -4.87 2.64
CA PRO A 11 -15.72 -5.24 3.63
C PRO A 11 -16.37 -5.73 4.92
N SER A 12 -15.74 -6.73 5.56
CA SER A 12 -16.11 -7.22 6.88
C SER A 12 -15.65 -6.27 7.98
N SER A 13 -14.54 -5.55 7.79
CA SER A 13 -14.07 -4.52 8.71
C SER A 13 -14.69 -3.15 8.42
N GLY A 14 -15.02 -2.42 9.48
CA GLY A 14 -15.32 -1.00 9.42
C GLY A 14 -14.06 -0.15 9.61
N HIS A 15 -14.21 1.17 9.55
CA HIS A 15 -13.08 2.09 9.72
C HIS A 15 -12.48 2.05 11.13
N VAL A 16 -13.26 1.68 12.15
CA VAL A 16 -12.76 1.49 13.52
C VAL A 16 -11.81 0.31 13.55
N GLU A 17 -12.24 -0.84 13.03
CA GLU A 17 -11.43 -2.05 12.98
C GLU A 17 -10.17 -1.85 12.12
N LEU A 18 -10.29 -1.16 10.97
CA LEU A 18 -9.14 -0.79 10.15
C LEU A 18 -8.17 0.15 10.90
N GLY A 19 -8.68 1.14 11.63
CA GLY A 19 -7.85 2.06 12.39
C GLY A 19 -7.09 1.38 13.52
N GLU A 20 -7.73 0.47 14.25
CA GLU A 20 -7.07 -0.35 15.29
C GLU A 20 -5.98 -1.24 14.69
N PHE A 21 -6.28 -1.89 13.56
CA PHE A 21 -5.32 -2.75 12.86
C PHE A 21 -4.11 -1.97 12.34
N VAL A 22 -4.33 -0.84 11.65
CA VAL A 22 -3.27 0.05 11.18
C VAL A 22 -2.38 0.47 12.33
N THR A 23 -2.99 0.84 13.47
CA THR A 23 -2.26 1.27 14.66
C THR A 23 -1.30 0.19 15.14
N SER A 24 -1.78 -1.04 15.28
CA SER A 24 -0.97 -2.17 15.73
C SER A 24 0.23 -2.42 14.79
N VAL A 25 -0.03 -2.51 13.48
CA VAL A 25 1.00 -2.80 12.47
C VAL A 25 2.00 -1.65 12.35
N ALA A 26 1.53 -0.40 12.22
CA ALA A 26 2.38 0.76 12.01
C ALA A 26 3.25 1.06 13.23
N ILE A 27 2.73 0.95 14.47
CA ILE A 27 3.55 1.13 15.68
C ILE A 27 4.65 0.08 15.74
N LYS A 28 4.34 -1.18 15.41
CA LYS A 28 5.33 -2.26 15.38
C LYS A 28 6.43 -1.99 14.36
N MET A 29 6.08 -1.61 13.14
CA MET A 29 7.05 -1.25 12.10
C MET A 29 7.89 -0.04 12.50
N TYR A 30 7.25 1.00 13.04
CA TYR A 30 7.93 2.24 13.45
C TYR A 30 8.93 1.99 14.59
N LYS A 31 8.58 1.18 15.60
CA LYS A 31 9.49 0.76 16.67
C LYS A 31 10.72 0.01 16.13
N MET A 32 10.50 -0.93 15.21
CA MET A 32 11.58 -1.67 14.56
C MET A 32 12.49 -0.74 13.76
N TRP A 33 11.94 0.28 13.10
CA TRP A 33 12.69 1.24 12.30
C TRP A 33 13.53 2.20 13.14
N THR A 34 12.96 2.80 14.20
CA THR A 34 13.67 3.80 15.01
C THR A 34 14.62 3.19 16.04
N GLY A 35 14.60 1.87 16.24
CA GLY A 35 15.38 1.18 17.27
C GLY A 35 14.99 1.58 18.71
N ASN A 36 13.83 2.24 18.89
CA ASN A 36 13.33 2.66 20.18
C ASN A 36 12.50 1.53 20.78
N ASP A 37 13.14 0.73 21.62
CA ASP A 37 12.49 -0.28 22.46
C ASP A 37 11.86 0.34 23.72
N SER A 38 12.13 1.64 23.96
CA SER A 38 11.44 2.40 25.00
C SER A 38 9.95 2.37 24.73
N ASN A 39 9.16 2.02 25.74
CA ASN A 39 7.70 2.08 25.73
C ASN A 39 7.25 3.42 25.12
N VAL A 40 6.97 3.43 23.81
CA VAL A 40 6.35 4.58 23.13
C VAL A 40 5.15 4.94 23.98
N CYS A 41 5.14 6.17 24.49
CA CYS A 41 4.22 6.60 25.53
C CYS A 41 2.80 6.12 25.18
N PRO A 42 2.12 5.33 26.04
CA PRO A 42 0.80 4.79 25.71
C PRO A 42 -0.20 5.84 25.22
N VAL A 43 -0.07 7.07 25.73
CA VAL A 43 -0.80 8.26 25.28
C VAL A 43 -0.61 8.52 23.77
N ARG A 44 0.62 8.48 23.25
CA ARG A 44 0.93 8.69 21.82
C ARG A 44 0.37 7.57 20.94
N ASN A 45 0.33 6.33 21.43
CA ASN A 45 -0.25 5.22 20.69
C ASN A 45 -1.77 5.39 20.55
N GLU A 46 -2.44 5.85 21.61
CA GLU A 46 -3.88 6.14 21.59
C GLU A 46 -4.23 7.38 20.75
N GLU A 47 -3.38 8.42 20.74
CA GLU A 47 -3.51 9.57 19.84
C GLU A 47 -3.42 9.14 18.38
N PHE A 48 -2.39 8.35 18.04
CA PHE A 48 -2.24 7.80 16.68
C PHE A 48 -3.41 6.89 16.29
N LYS A 49 -3.95 6.10 17.24
CA LYS A 49 -5.14 5.26 17.00
C LYS A 49 -6.35 6.10 16.63
N LYS A 50 -6.62 7.16 17.40
CA LYS A 50 -7.72 8.08 17.13
C LYS A 50 -7.55 8.72 15.75
N PHE A 51 -6.34 9.20 15.45
CA PHE A 51 -6.00 9.73 14.13
C PHE A 51 -6.33 8.74 13.00
N CYS A 52 -5.91 7.47 13.13
CA CYS A 52 -6.17 6.44 12.12
C CYS A 52 -7.67 6.20 11.92
N ILE A 53 -8.43 6.09 13.00
CA ILE A 53 -9.88 5.89 12.94
C ILE A 53 -10.57 7.09 12.30
N GLU A 54 -10.19 8.31 12.67
CA GLU A 54 -10.77 9.55 12.16
C GLU A 54 -10.49 9.70 10.65
N ILE A 55 -9.24 9.56 10.23
CA ILE A 55 -8.90 9.74 8.82
C ILE A 55 -9.54 8.69 7.92
N LEU A 56 -9.66 7.44 8.39
CA LEU A 56 -10.33 6.37 7.65
C LEU A 56 -11.85 6.59 7.57
N ASN A 57 -12.48 7.06 8.64
CA ASN A 57 -13.89 7.46 8.61
C ASN A 57 -14.15 8.64 7.66
N LEU A 58 -13.27 9.64 7.65
CA LEU A 58 -13.41 10.82 6.79
C LEU A 58 -13.24 10.49 5.31
N THR A 59 -12.35 9.54 5.00
CA THR A 59 -11.99 9.22 3.61
C THR A 59 -12.79 8.06 3.03
N ASN A 60 -13.37 7.19 3.87
CA ASN A 60 -14.10 5.97 3.46
C ASN A 60 -13.28 5.09 2.49
N LEU A 61 -11.97 5.01 2.70
CA LEU A 61 -11.09 4.19 1.88
C LEU A 61 -11.26 2.71 2.21
N SER A 62 -11.23 1.86 1.19
CA SER A 62 -11.43 0.42 1.33
C SER A 62 -10.23 -0.27 2.01
N PRO A 63 -10.41 -1.48 2.58
CA PRO A 63 -9.32 -2.24 3.19
C PRO A 63 -8.14 -2.46 2.24
N VAL A 64 -8.40 -2.63 0.94
CA VAL A 64 -7.35 -2.78 -0.09
C VAL A 64 -6.43 -1.55 -0.09
N THR A 65 -7.01 -0.34 -0.11
CA THR A 65 -6.24 0.90 -0.08
C THR A 65 -5.44 1.04 1.21
N VAL A 66 -6.04 0.66 2.35
CA VAL A 66 -5.35 0.69 3.66
C VAL A 66 -4.18 -0.29 3.70
N PHE A 67 -4.34 -1.51 3.17
CA PHE A 67 -3.26 -2.49 3.13
C PHE A 67 -2.14 -2.05 2.19
N VAL A 68 -2.45 -1.42 1.05
CA VAL A 68 -1.44 -0.80 0.18
C VAL A 68 -0.73 0.36 0.89
N ALA A 69 -1.43 1.16 1.67
CA ALA A 69 -0.83 2.24 2.47
C ALA A 69 0.20 1.68 3.47
N LEU A 70 -0.15 0.62 4.19
CA LEU A 70 0.78 -0.06 5.09
C LEU A 70 1.99 -0.66 4.33
N LYS A 71 1.81 -1.11 3.08
CA LYS A 71 2.92 -1.57 2.24
C LYS A 71 3.88 -0.45 1.88
N TYR A 72 3.37 0.72 1.50
CA TYR A 72 4.22 1.88 1.21
C TYR A 72 4.93 2.39 2.45
N LEU A 73 4.27 2.36 3.61
CA LEU A 73 4.88 2.67 4.90
C LEU A 73 6.04 1.72 5.21
N GLU A 74 5.84 0.41 5.02
CA GLU A 74 6.87 -0.63 5.19
C GLU A 74 8.06 -0.43 4.24
N ARG A 75 7.80 -0.21 2.95
CA ARG A 75 8.86 0.07 1.96
C ARG A 75 9.66 1.32 2.34
N TYR A 76 8.99 2.39 2.77
CA TYR A 76 9.65 3.64 3.16
C TYR A 76 10.56 3.44 4.39
N MET A 77 10.09 2.74 5.42
CA MET A 77 10.88 2.48 6.64
C MET A 77 12.08 1.58 6.41
N LYS A 78 12.10 0.80 5.32
CA LYS A 78 13.26 -0.01 4.92
C LYS A 78 14.33 0.78 4.17
N CYS A 79 14.06 2.02 3.76
CA CYS A 79 15.04 2.85 3.07
C CYS A 79 16.06 3.46 4.05
N TYR A 80 17.36 3.31 3.75
CA TYR A 80 18.44 3.84 4.59
C TYR A 80 18.41 5.37 4.76
N ALA A 81 17.98 6.10 3.72
CA ALA A 81 17.88 7.57 3.74
C ALA A 81 16.49 8.08 4.15
N ALA A 82 15.66 7.25 4.78
CA ALA A 82 14.33 7.64 5.22
C ALA A 82 14.40 8.70 6.32
N ILE A 83 13.64 9.79 6.15
CA ILE A 83 13.49 10.85 7.14
C ILE A 83 12.23 10.58 7.96
N ASP A 84 12.34 10.75 9.28
CA ASP A 84 11.22 10.62 10.19
C ASP A 84 10.39 11.91 10.27
N PHE A 85 9.13 11.83 9.83
CA PHE A 85 8.15 12.92 9.92
C PHE A 85 7.16 12.71 11.09
N GLY A 86 7.33 11.64 11.86
CA GLY A 86 6.37 11.11 12.82
C GLY A 86 5.41 10.11 12.17
N ILE A 87 5.00 9.10 12.95
CA ILE A 87 4.17 7.98 12.49
C ILE A 87 2.84 8.43 11.85
N GLU A 88 2.19 9.47 12.39
CA GLU A 88 0.96 10.05 11.83
C GLU A 88 1.16 10.57 10.41
N ARG A 89 2.16 11.43 10.20
CA ARG A 89 2.46 12.00 8.88
C ARG A 89 2.92 10.93 7.90
N LEU A 90 3.74 9.98 8.35
CA LEU A 90 4.20 8.86 7.53
C LEU A 90 3.03 7.99 7.04
N PHE A 91 2.11 7.63 7.95
CA PHE A 91 0.92 6.88 7.57
C PHE A 91 0.01 7.70 6.65
N LEU A 92 -0.24 8.98 6.97
CA LEU A 92 -1.08 9.87 6.16
C LEU A 92 -0.62 9.95 4.71
N ILE A 93 0.68 10.19 4.48
CA ILE A 93 1.22 10.34 3.13
C ILE A 93 1.23 8.99 2.41
N SER A 94 1.49 7.90 3.13
CA SER A 94 1.38 6.54 2.57
C SER A 94 -0.06 6.22 2.13
N LEU A 95 -1.05 6.63 2.93
CA LEU A 95 -2.47 6.48 2.63
C LEU A 95 -2.90 7.32 1.42
N LEU A 96 -2.40 8.55 1.32
CA LEU A 96 -2.64 9.42 0.17
C LEU A 96 -2.08 8.79 -1.13
N ILE A 97 -0.85 8.28 -1.09
CA ILE A 97 -0.23 7.63 -2.26
C ILE A 97 -1.02 6.36 -2.63
N ALA A 98 -1.46 5.58 -1.65
CA ALA A 98 -2.28 4.39 -1.87
C ALA A 98 -3.66 4.73 -2.47
N ASP A 99 -4.32 5.79 -2.01
CA ASP A 99 -5.59 6.26 -2.56
C ASP A 99 -5.43 6.56 -4.06
N ARG A 100 -4.40 7.31 -4.43
CA ARG A 100 -4.09 7.62 -5.84
C ARG A 100 -3.71 6.39 -6.67
N TYR A 101 -3.08 5.40 -6.06
CA TYR A 101 -2.63 4.20 -6.77
C TYR A 101 -3.77 3.20 -7.02
N VAL A 102 -4.66 3.03 -6.04
CA VAL A 102 -5.70 1.98 -6.08
C VAL A 102 -7.00 2.49 -6.70
N ASN A 103 -7.39 3.74 -6.42
CA ASN A 103 -8.71 4.26 -6.79
C ASN A 103 -8.69 5.01 -8.14
N ASP A 104 -9.71 4.76 -8.97
CA ASP A 104 -9.94 5.53 -10.21
C ASP A 104 -10.27 7.01 -9.92
N THR A 105 -10.99 7.24 -8.81
CA THR A 105 -11.28 8.57 -8.28
C THR A 105 -10.64 8.69 -6.90
N PHE A 106 -9.68 9.60 -6.76
CA PHE A 106 -8.93 9.82 -5.53
C PHE A 106 -9.08 11.25 -5.03
N PHE A 107 -8.75 11.45 -3.75
CA PHE A 107 -8.84 12.75 -3.10
C PHE A 107 -7.72 13.68 -3.61
N SER A 108 -8.08 14.91 -3.98
CA SER A 108 -7.07 15.93 -4.30
C SER A 108 -6.28 16.33 -3.05
N ILE A 109 -5.06 16.84 -3.21
CA ILE A 109 -4.24 17.34 -2.09
C ILE A 109 -4.99 18.39 -1.27
N LYS A 110 -5.80 19.25 -1.92
CA LYS A 110 -6.65 20.23 -1.22
C LYS A 110 -7.65 19.57 -0.26
N ARG A 111 -8.21 18.42 -0.65
CA ARG A 111 -9.16 17.67 0.17
C ARG A 111 -8.45 16.97 1.34
N TRP A 112 -7.26 16.44 1.11
CA TRP A 112 -6.41 15.92 2.19
C TRP A 112 -6.02 17.01 3.19
N ALA A 113 -5.59 18.18 2.72
CA ALA A 113 -5.28 19.34 3.56
C ALA A 113 -6.46 19.78 4.43
N LEU A 114 -7.68 19.78 3.86
CA LEU A 114 -8.89 20.09 4.61
C LEU A 114 -9.18 19.07 5.72
N ASN A 115 -8.87 17.79 5.48
CA ASN A 115 -9.16 16.71 6.42
C ASN A 115 -8.11 16.55 7.54
N THR A 116 -6.88 17.05 7.35
CA THR A 116 -5.77 16.83 8.29
C THR A 116 -5.18 18.11 8.87
N GLU A 117 -5.76 19.27 8.54
CA GLU A 117 -5.25 20.60 8.93
C GLU A 117 -3.77 20.85 8.58
N LEU A 118 -3.24 20.12 7.59
CA LEU A 118 -1.86 20.30 7.11
C LEU A 118 -1.85 21.19 5.87
N PRO A 119 -0.86 22.11 5.74
CA PRO A 119 -0.72 22.91 4.53
C PRO A 119 -0.53 22.03 3.28
N PRO A 120 -1.20 22.33 2.15
CA PRO A 120 -1.02 21.61 0.89
C PRO A 120 0.45 21.49 0.46
N GLU A 121 1.25 22.52 0.71
CA GLU A 121 2.69 22.56 0.41
C GLU A 121 3.47 21.53 1.22
N GLU A 122 3.12 21.36 2.50
CA GLU A 122 3.75 20.37 3.38
C GLU A 122 3.41 18.95 2.94
N ILE A 123 2.13 18.69 2.63
CA ILE A 123 1.66 17.40 2.10
C ILE A 123 2.40 17.06 0.80
N ASN A 124 2.49 18.01 -0.13
CA ASN A 124 3.20 17.83 -1.39
C ASN A 124 4.68 17.54 -1.19
N ARG A 125 5.34 18.29 -0.31
CA ARG A 125 6.76 18.08 0.00
C ARG A 125 6.98 16.67 0.54
N MET A 126 6.20 16.24 1.52
CA MET A 126 6.33 14.90 2.10
C MET A 126 6.01 13.79 1.09
N GLN A 127 5.00 13.98 0.24
CA GLN A 127 4.69 13.05 -0.85
C GLN A 127 5.90 12.86 -1.77
N VAL A 128 6.50 13.96 -2.24
CA VAL A 128 7.68 13.90 -3.11
C VAL A 128 8.84 13.20 -2.40
N MET A 129 9.06 13.46 -1.11
CA MET A 129 10.12 12.79 -0.33
C MET A 129 9.89 11.29 -0.21
N ILE A 130 8.67 10.83 0.10
CA ILE A 130 8.35 9.40 0.15
C ILE A 130 8.55 8.76 -1.22
N LEU A 131 8.02 9.36 -2.30
CA LEU A 131 8.16 8.82 -3.65
C LEU A 131 9.62 8.77 -4.12
N ASN A 132 10.42 9.79 -3.81
CA ASN A 132 11.86 9.79 -4.10
C ASN A 132 12.58 8.65 -3.38
N ASN A 133 12.28 8.43 -2.09
CA ASN A 133 12.89 7.34 -1.33
C ASN A 133 12.46 5.96 -1.83
N LEU A 134 11.29 5.86 -2.45
CA LEU A 134 10.82 4.65 -3.14
C LEU A 134 11.35 4.53 -4.57
N ASN A 135 12.20 5.46 -5.05
CA ASN A 135 12.62 5.57 -6.46
C ASN A 135 11.44 5.58 -7.45
N TYR A 136 10.30 6.12 -7.02
CA TYR A 136 9.02 6.08 -7.74
C TYR A 136 8.52 4.64 -8.08
N ASP A 137 9.11 3.61 -7.48
CA ASP A 137 8.67 2.21 -7.63
C ASP A 137 7.52 1.91 -6.66
N ILE A 138 6.36 2.44 -7.02
CA ILE A 138 5.10 2.23 -6.29
C ILE A 138 4.28 1.08 -6.87
N TYR A 139 4.77 0.41 -7.91
CA TYR A 139 4.06 -0.71 -8.50
C TYR A 139 4.02 -1.90 -7.53
N ILE A 140 2.85 -2.54 -7.48
CA ILE A 140 2.58 -3.74 -6.71
C ILE A 140 1.81 -4.68 -7.62
N ASN A 141 2.46 -5.78 -8.01
CA ASN A 141 1.80 -6.81 -8.79
C ASN A 141 0.95 -7.73 -7.89
N GLY A 142 0.17 -8.64 -8.50
CA GLY A 142 -0.72 -9.54 -7.76
C GLY A 142 0.01 -10.48 -6.79
N ASN A 143 1.21 -10.96 -7.14
CA ASN A 143 2.02 -11.81 -6.28
C ASN A 143 2.61 -11.01 -5.11
N ASP A 144 3.14 -9.81 -5.37
CA ASP A 144 3.68 -8.93 -4.33
C ASP A 144 2.60 -8.58 -3.30
N TYR A 145 1.39 -8.29 -3.77
CA TYR A 145 0.27 -7.99 -2.90
C TYR A 145 -0.18 -9.24 -2.12
N LEU A 146 -0.22 -10.41 -2.75
CA LEU A 146 -0.55 -11.67 -2.10
C LEU A 146 0.44 -12.01 -0.98
N GLU A 147 1.74 -11.86 -1.25
CA GLU A 147 2.79 -12.02 -0.24
C GLU A 147 2.61 -11.03 0.91
N TRP A 148 2.32 -9.77 0.58
CA TRP A 148 2.09 -8.74 1.57
C TRP A 148 0.91 -9.03 2.51
N ILE A 149 -0.26 -9.36 1.98
CA ILE A 149 -1.42 -9.69 2.82
C ILE A 149 -1.21 -10.98 3.62
N ASN A 150 -0.36 -11.90 3.15
CA ASN A 150 0.05 -13.05 3.95
C ASN A 150 0.89 -12.63 5.15
N GLN A 151 1.84 -11.70 4.99
CA GLN A 151 2.61 -11.14 6.12
C GLN A 151 1.69 -10.44 7.13
N LEU A 152 0.67 -9.71 6.66
CA LEU A 152 -0.36 -9.12 7.52
C LEU A 152 -1.16 -10.18 8.28
N SER A 153 -1.55 -11.29 7.61
CA SER A 153 -2.26 -12.39 8.28
C SER A 153 -1.40 -13.09 9.35
N GLU A 154 -0.10 -13.23 9.12
CA GLU A 154 0.81 -13.79 10.12
C GLU A 154 0.97 -12.86 11.33
N HIS A 155 0.97 -11.53 11.10
CA HIS A 155 0.91 -10.56 12.19
C HIS A 155 -0.36 -10.72 13.03
N ILE A 156 -1.54 -10.83 12.40
CA ILE A 156 -2.82 -11.03 13.10
C ILE A 156 -2.80 -12.31 13.92
N LYS A 157 -2.33 -13.43 13.36
CA LYS A 157 -2.21 -14.72 14.07
C LYS A 157 -1.23 -14.65 15.25
N ALA A 158 -0.14 -13.90 15.10
CA ALA A 158 0.81 -13.70 16.19
C ALA A 158 0.20 -12.85 17.30
N GLU A 159 -0.58 -11.83 16.95
CA GLU A 159 -1.26 -10.94 17.87
C GLU A 159 -2.41 -11.63 18.61
N GLU A 160 -3.21 -12.45 17.92
CA GLU A 160 -4.30 -13.24 18.52
C GLU A 160 -3.81 -14.15 19.66
N LYS A 161 -2.60 -14.71 19.54
CA LYS A 161 -1.97 -15.54 20.58
C LYS A 161 -1.63 -14.78 21.87
N LEU A 162 -1.59 -13.44 21.82
CA LEU A 162 -1.29 -12.60 22.97
C LEU A 162 -2.53 -12.30 23.82
N TYR A 163 -3.74 -12.59 23.33
CA TYR A 163 -4.99 -12.25 23.99
C TYR A 163 -5.75 -13.50 24.47
N THR A 164 -6.29 -13.42 25.69
CA THR A 164 -7.27 -14.40 26.18
C THR A 164 -8.65 -14.15 25.55
N ASP A 165 -8.98 -12.89 25.28
CA ASP A 165 -10.18 -12.44 24.57
C ASP A 165 -9.75 -11.46 23.46
N PRO A 166 -9.68 -11.91 22.19
CA PRO A 166 -9.08 -11.12 21.12
C PRO A 166 -9.96 -9.93 20.71
N PRO A 167 -9.37 -8.76 20.41
CA PRO A 167 -10.13 -7.63 19.93
C PRO A 167 -10.82 -7.93 18.60
N LYS A 168 -12.03 -7.38 18.43
CA LYS A 168 -12.91 -7.63 17.28
C LYS A 168 -12.24 -7.43 15.93
N TYR A 169 -11.36 -6.42 15.81
CA TYR A 169 -10.71 -6.09 14.54
C TYR A 169 -9.92 -7.28 13.97
N LEU A 170 -9.28 -8.11 14.81
CA LEU A 170 -8.45 -9.24 14.34
C LEU A 170 -9.25 -10.18 13.44
N LYS A 171 -10.48 -10.53 13.86
CA LYS A 171 -11.37 -11.39 13.07
C LYS A 171 -11.80 -10.72 11.77
N THR A 172 -12.34 -9.50 11.86
CA THR A 172 -12.89 -8.81 10.68
C THR A 172 -11.82 -8.52 9.62
N ILE A 173 -10.59 -8.21 10.03
CA ILE A 173 -9.47 -7.96 9.12
C ILE A 173 -8.97 -9.28 8.52
N MET A 174 -8.95 -10.38 9.28
CA MET A 174 -8.64 -11.69 8.73
C MET A 174 -9.64 -12.10 7.65
N ASP A 175 -10.93 -11.91 7.89
CA ASP A 175 -11.99 -12.18 6.91
C ASP A 175 -11.77 -11.36 5.61
N ASP A 176 -11.41 -10.08 5.74
CA ASP A 176 -11.08 -9.22 4.60
C ASP A 176 -9.82 -9.69 3.85
N ILE A 177 -8.78 -10.13 4.56
CA ILE A 177 -7.56 -10.67 3.95
C ILE A 177 -7.87 -11.97 3.19
N GLU A 178 -8.63 -12.89 3.77
CA GLU A 178 -8.99 -14.16 3.15
C GLU A 178 -9.83 -13.97 1.88
N ASN A 179 -10.74 -13.00 1.93
CA ASN A 179 -11.53 -12.60 0.80
C ASN A 179 -10.66 -12.05 -0.35
N GLN A 180 -9.79 -11.08 -0.04
CA GLN A 180 -8.86 -10.52 -1.03
C GLN A 180 -7.90 -11.57 -1.60
N ARG A 181 -7.36 -12.46 -0.75
CA ARG A 181 -6.50 -13.60 -1.15
C ARG A 181 -7.20 -14.47 -2.18
N SER A 182 -8.47 -14.79 -1.96
CA SER A 182 -9.29 -15.62 -2.86
C SER A 182 -9.48 -14.93 -4.21
N LEU A 183 -9.84 -13.65 -4.22
CA LEU A 183 -10.04 -12.86 -5.44
C LEU A 183 -8.77 -12.73 -6.27
N ILE A 184 -7.63 -12.42 -5.63
CA ILE A 184 -6.35 -12.26 -6.33
C ILE A 184 -5.88 -13.59 -6.90
N SER A 185 -5.97 -14.67 -6.13
CA SER A 185 -5.62 -16.02 -6.59
C SER A 185 -6.44 -16.42 -7.82
N MET A 186 -7.72 -16.07 -7.84
CA MET A 186 -8.58 -16.29 -9.01
C MET A 186 -8.13 -15.43 -10.20
N LYS A 187 -7.92 -14.11 -10.02
CA LYS A 187 -7.48 -13.21 -11.10
C LYS A 187 -6.13 -13.64 -11.71
N ILE A 188 -5.17 -14.08 -10.89
CA ILE A 188 -3.88 -14.59 -11.35
C ILE A 188 -4.08 -15.85 -12.20
N LYS A 189 -4.84 -16.84 -11.71
CA LYS A 189 -5.13 -18.08 -12.46
C LYS A 189 -5.81 -17.79 -13.80
N THR A 190 -6.75 -16.84 -13.81
CA THR A 190 -7.48 -16.42 -15.00
C THR A 190 -6.56 -15.72 -16.01
N GLN A 191 -5.69 -14.80 -15.58
CA GLN A 191 -4.70 -14.15 -16.46
C GLN A 191 -3.74 -15.14 -17.10
N VAL A 192 -3.25 -16.12 -16.34
CA VAL A 192 -2.40 -17.21 -16.87
C VAL A 192 -3.15 -18.03 -17.93
N HIS A 193 -4.47 -18.19 -17.80
CA HIS A 193 -5.28 -18.91 -18.77
C HIS A 193 -5.52 -18.14 -20.08
N PHE A 194 -5.60 -16.80 -20.01
CA PHE A 194 -5.78 -15.95 -21.19
C PHE A 194 -4.50 -15.74 -22.00
N ILE A 195 -3.30 -15.98 -21.43
CA ILE A 195 -2.04 -16.05 -22.19
C ILE A 195 -1.90 -17.43 -22.83
N LYS A 196 -2.91 -17.83 -23.61
CA LYS A 196 -2.77 -18.86 -24.65
C LYS A 196 -2.93 -18.14 -25.98
N LEU A 197 -1.80 -17.81 -26.59
CA LEU A 197 -1.79 -17.26 -27.94
C LEU A 197 -2.48 -18.29 -28.87
N PRO A 198 -3.40 -17.85 -29.75
CA PRO A 198 -3.94 -18.71 -30.80
C PRO A 198 -2.80 -19.38 -31.55
N SER A 199 -3.02 -20.62 -32.01
CA SER A 199 -2.03 -21.52 -32.63
C SER A 199 -1.30 -21.00 -33.88
N GLY A 200 -1.47 -19.73 -34.24
CA GLY A 200 -0.83 -19.05 -35.36
C GLY A 200 -0.12 -17.73 -35.03
N ILE A 201 -0.08 -17.29 -33.76
CA ILE A 201 0.69 -16.09 -33.38
C ILE A 201 2.13 -16.51 -33.07
N ILE A 202 3.03 -16.33 -34.04
CA ILE A 202 4.47 -16.48 -33.84
C ILE A 202 4.99 -15.22 -33.13
N HIS A 203 5.59 -15.42 -31.96
CA HIS A 203 6.28 -14.37 -31.21
C HIS A 203 7.44 -13.80 -32.05
N ARG A 204 7.23 -12.65 -32.71
CA ARG A 204 8.32 -11.89 -33.33
C ARG A 204 9.03 -11.00 -32.31
N TYR A 205 9.40 -11.56 -31.17
CA TYR A 205 10.45 -10.98 -30.35
C TYR A 205 11.67 -11.87 -30.50
N THR A 206 12.62 -11.40 -31.30
CA THR A 206 13.99 -11.88 -31.32
C THR A 206 14.78 -11.00 -30.36
N PRO A 207 15.16 -11.47 -29.15
CA PRO A 207 16.13 -10.79 -28.34
C PRO A 207 17.51 -11.19 -28.84
N GLU A 208 17.95 -10.61 -29.96
CA GLU A 208 19.37 -10.60 -30.38
C GLU A 208 19.52 -9.70 -31.61
N VAL A 209 19.68 -8.40 -31.38
CA VAL A 209 20.39 -7.57 -32.34
C VAL A 209 21.82 -7.51 -31.84
N GLN A 210 22.68 -8.40 -32.33
CA GLN A 210 24.11 -8.10 -32.34
C GLN A 210 24.27 -6.87 -33.24
N LEU A 211 24.54 -5.73 -32.63
CA LEU A 211 24.83 -4.49 -33.34
C LEU A 211 26.15 -4.66 -34.09
N PRO A 212 26.19 -4.43 -35.42
CA PRO A 212 27.45 -4.30 -36.13
C PRO A 212 28.21 -3.09 -35.59
N SER A 213 29.50 -3.29 -35.29
CA SER A 213 30.42 -2.25 -34.84
C SER A 213 30.42 -1.07 -35.81
N GLY A 214 29.88 0.09 -35.41
CA GLY A 214 30.14 1.36 -36.12
C GLY A 214 28.99 2.33 -36.37
N ILE A 215 27.76 2.09 -35.91
CA ILE A 215 26.65 3.05 -36.16
C ILE A 215 26.38 3.92 -34.93
N VAL A 216 26.70 5.21 -35.05
CA VAL A 216 26.32 6.28 -34.11
C VAL A 216 24.94 6.80 -34.51
N TYR A 217 23.94 6.69 -33.63
CA TYR A 217 22.63 7.29 -33.87
C TYR A 217 22.67 8.81 -33.63
N ARG A 218 22.29 9.60 -34.63
CA ARG A 218 21.75 10.96 -34.40
C ARG A 218 20.23 10.85 -34.35
N TYR A 219 19.66 11.26 -33.22
CA TYR A 219 18.21 11.38 -33.02
C TYR A 219 17.69 12.55 -33.86
N SER A 220 16.60 12.34 -34.60
CA SER A 220 15.75 13.43 -35.10
C SER A 220 14.29 13.05 -34.87
N PRO A 221 13.54 13.80 -34.04
CA PRO A 221 12.14 13.49 -33.77
C PRO A 221 11.26 14.23 -34.77
N GLU A 222 10.44 13.51 -35.53
CA GLU A 222 9.25 14.11 -36.14
C GLU A 222 8.05 13.23 -35.84
N TYR A 223 7.14 13.80 -35.05
CA TYR A 223 5.79 13.30 -34.79
C TYR A 223 4.85 13.81 -35.90
N LYS A 224 3.93 12.95 -36.33
CA LYS A 224 2.66 13.37 -36.94
C LYS A 224 1.52 13.04 -35.98
#